data_AF-A0A0N5AWZ6-F1
#
_entry.id   AF-A0A0N5AWZ6-F1
#
_cell.length_a   1.000
_cell.length_b   1.000
_cell.length_c   1.000
_cell.angle_alpha   90.00
_cell.angle_beta   90.00
_cell.angle_gamma   90.00
#
_symmetry.space_group_name_H-M   'P 1'
#
loop_
_entity.id
_entity.type
_entity.pdbx_description
1 polymer ?
#
loop_
_entity_poly.entity_id
_entity_poly.type
_entity_poly.pdbx_seq_one_letter_code
_entity_poly.pdbx_strand_id
1 'polypeptide(L)'
;MTSNSIPILLANKETSDNDGGGLSGGVIAVIVIACIIFAAALVVAGFFVLRKLRDRNKNHGEYRPQYEETVQAKDLPYLPPPNIEGLI
;
A
#
# COMPACT_ATOMS: atom_id res chain seq x y z
N MET A 1 -44.06 46.85 30.76
CA MET A 1 -43.83 45.68 29.87
C MET A 1 -43.43 46.22 28.50
N THR A 2 -42.13 46.37 28.26
CA THR A 2 -41.59 46.82 26.96
C THR A 2 -40.78 45.67 26.39
N SER A 3 -41.24 45.13 25.25
CA SER A 3 -40.66 43.96 24.61
C SER A 3 -39.23 44.23 24.12
N ASN A 4 -38.33 43.31 24.47
CA ASN A 4 -36.97 43.26 23.97
C ASN A 4 -36.98 42.81 22.50
N SER A 5 -36.45 43.63 21.61
CA SER A 5 -36.23 43.27 20.20
C SER A 5 -34.73 43.17 19.96
N ILE A 6 -34.17 41.97 20.10
CA ILE A 6 -32.81 41.66 19.67
C ILE A 6 -32.89 41.27 18.19
N PRO A 7 -32.31 42.03 17.25
CA PRO A 7 -32.09 41.51 15.91
C PRO A 7 -30.90 40.54 15.98
N ILE A 8 -31.21 39.26 16.21
CA ILE A 8 -30.33 38.15 15.83
C ILE A 8 -30.12 38.28 14.32
N LEU A 9 -29.01 38.93 13.96
CA LEU A 9 -28.57 39.13 12.60
C LEU A 9 -28.26 37.74 12.03
N LEU A 10 -29.29 37.18 11.41
CA LEU A 10 -29.26 35.94 10.67
C LEU A 10 -28.10 36.04 9.69
N ALA A 11 -27.09 35.18 9.87
CA ALA A 11 -25.98 35.06 8.94
C ALA A 11 -26.54 34.61 7.60
N ASN A 12 -26.91 35.57 6.75
CA ASN A 12 -27.31 35.28 5.39
C ASN A 12 -26.03 34.89 4.66
N LYS A 13 -25.85 33.58 4.45
CA LYS A 13 -24.91 33.08 3.47
C LYS A 13 -25.55 33.32 2.12
N GLU A 14 -25.39 34.55 1.63
CA GLU A 14 -25.74 34.95 0.27
C GLU A 14 -24.90 34.09 -0.69
N THR A 15 -25.42 32.95 -1.12
CA THR A 15 -24.90 32.26 -2.31
C THR A 15 -25.37 33.07 -3.50
N SER A 16 -24.56 34.05 -3.91
CA SER A 16 -24.70 34.69 -5.21
C SER A 16 -24.42 33.64 -6.28
N ASP A 17 -25.46 32.91 -6.64
CA ASP A 17 -25.49 32.01 -7.80
C ASP A 17 -25.42 32.89 -9.04
N ASN A 18 -24.19 33.17 -9.48
CA ASN A 18 -23.96 33.75 -10.79
C ASN A 18 -24.24 32.64 -11.80
N ASP A 19 -25.45 32.67 -12.37
CA ASP A 19 -25.90 31.81 -13.46
C ASP A 19 -25.02 32.01 -14.71
N GLY A 20 -23.91 31.28 -14.73
CA GLY A 20 -23.16 30.92 -15.93
C GLY A 20 -22.89 29.43 -15.81
N GLY A 21 -23.21 28.65 -16.84
CA GLY A 21 -23.26 27.17 -16.82
C GLY A 21 -21.94 26.41 -16.59
N GLY A 22 -21.07 26.91 -15.72
CA GLY A 22 -19.91 26.21 -15.19
C GLY A 22 -20.24 25.45 -13.91
N LEU A 23 -19.39 24.48 -13.57
CA LEU A 23 -19.49 23.75 -12.31
C LEU A 23 -19.36 24.73 -11.13
N SER A 24 -20.26 24.61 -10.15
CA SER A 24 -20.19 25.40 -8.91
C SER A 24 -18.78 25.30 -8.29
N GLY A 25 -18.27 26.41 -7.76
CA GLY A 25 -16.95 26.45 -7.12
C GLY A 25 -16.78 25.41 -6.01
N GLY A 26 -17.88 25.03 -5.33
CA GLY A 26 -17.87 23.94 -4.36
C GLY A 26 -17.57 22.58 -4.98
N VAL A 27 -18.09 22.30 -6.17
CA VAL A 27 -17.85 21.06 -6.91
C VAL A 27 -16.39 20.98 -7.36
N ILE A 28 -15.85 22.08 -7.88
CA ILE A 28 -14.45 22.16 -8.31
C ILE A 28 -13.51 21.89 -7.12
N ALA A 29 -13.80 22.46 -5.95
CA ALA A 29 -13.01 22.26 -4.74
C ALA A 29 -12.94 20.77 -4.33
N VAL A 30 -14.06 20.06 -4.38
CA VAL A 30 -14.11 18.62 -4.06
C VAL A 30 -13.27 17.82 -5.05
N ILE A 31 -13.36 18.11 -6.34
CA ILE A 31 -12.59 17.42 -7.38
C ILE A 31 -11.08 17.59 -7.15
N VAL A 32 -10.62 18.81 -6.84
CA VAL A 32 -9.20 19.08 -6.59
C VAL A 32 -8.69 18.32 -5.38
N ILE A 33 -9.44 18.33 -4.26
CA ILE A 33 -9.08 17.59 -3.04
C ILE A 33 -9.01 16.09 -3.33
N ALA A 34 -10.01 15.55 -4.06
CA ALA A 34 -10.03 14.14 -4.45
C ALA A 34 -8.82 13.76 -5.31
N CYS A 35 -8.43 14.60 -6.28
CA CYS A 35 -7.25 14.39 -7.11
C CYS A 35 -5.96 14.34 -6.29
N ILE A 36 -5.79 15.24 -5.31
CA ILE A 36 -4.59 15.26 -4.45
C ILE A 36 -4.52 14.00 -3.58
N ILE A 37 -5.63 13.62 -2.95
CA ILE A 37 -5.70 12.40 -2.13
C ILE A 37 -5.42 11.17 -2.99
N PHE A 38 -6.01 11.10 -4.19
CA PHE A 38 -5.80 10.00 -5.11
C PHE A 38 -4.34 9.89 -5.55
N ALA A 39 -3.71 11.02 -5.93
CA ALA A 39 -2.30 11.05 -6.28
C ALA A 39 -1.40 10.57 -5.12
N ALA A 40 -1.66 11.05 -3.90
CA ALA A 40 -0.94 10.61 -2.70
C ALA A 40 -1.12 9.10 -2.45
N ALA A 41 -2.35 8.58 -2.59
CA ALA A 41 -2.64 7.16 -2.45
C ALA A 41 -1.90 6.32 -3.51
N LEU A 42 -1.83 6.77 -4.77
CA LEU A 42 -1.08 6.07 -5.81
C LEU A 42 0.43 6.05 -5.54
N VAL A 43 1.00 7.12 -4.99
CA VAL A 43 2.42 7.13 -4.60
C VAL A 43 2.69 6.10 -3.49
N VAL A 44 1.83 6.06 -2.47
CA VAL A 44 1.96 5.10 -1.36
C VAL A 44 1.75 3.66 -1.86
N ALA A 45 0.71 3.43 -2.65
CA ALA A 45 0.41 2.12 -3.22
C ALA A 45 1.52 1.65 -4.15
N GLY A 46 1.99 2.52 -5.06
CA GLY A 46 3.10 2.24 -5.96
C GLY A 46 4.39 1.92 -5.20
N PHE A 47 4.73 2.71 -4.17
CA PHE A 47 5.87 2.44 -3.30
C PHE A 47 5.74 1.08 -2.61
N PHE A 48 4.56 0.74 -2.08
CA PHE A 48 4.33 -0.52 -1.40
C PHE A 48 4.39 -1.72 -2.35
N VAL A 49 3.79 -1.60 -3.54
CA VAL A 49 3.82 -2.65 -4.57
C VAL A 49 5.24 -2.89 -5.05
N LEU A 50 5.98 -1.82 -5.39
CA LEU A 50 7.38 -1.94 -5.80
C LEU A 50 8.26 -2.48 -4.68
N ARG A 51 8.05 -2.05 -3.43
CA ARG A 51 8.78 -2.58 -2.27
C ARG A 51 8.48 -4.06 -2.04
N LYS A 52 7.21 -4.45 -2.07
CA LYS A 52 6.77 -5.85 -1.92
C LYS A 52 7.26 -6.73 -3.05
N LEU A 53 7.27 -6.24 -4.29
CA LEU A 53 7.80 -6.98 -5.43
C LEU A 53 9.32 -7.13 -5.35
N ARG A 54 10.03 -6.09 -4.90
CA ARG A 54 11.47 -6.13 -4.65
C ARG A 54 11.83 -7.10 -3.52
N ASP A 55 11.05 -7.16 -2.46
CA ASP A 55 11.27 -8.13 -1.37
C ASP A 55 10.94 -9.56 -1.81
N ARG A 56 9.93 -9.77 -2.65
CA ARG A 56 9.67 -11.08 -3.27
C ARG A 56 10.83 -11.54 -4.14
N ASN A 57 11.46 -10.62 -4.86
CA ASN A 57 12.59 -10.95 -5.75
C ASN A 57 13.87 -11.35 -5.00
N LYS A 58 13.94 -11.12 -3.68
CA LYS A 58 15.09 -11.54 -2.85
C LYS A 58 14.99 -13.00 -2.36
N ASN A 59 13.81 -13.61 -2.44
CA ASN A 59 13.55 -14.93 -1.87
C ASN A 59 13.79 -16.09 -2.86
N HIS A 60 14.34 -15.82 -4.04
CA HIS A 60 14.63 -16.81 -5.09
C HIS A 60 16.12 -17.17 -5.21
N GLY A 61 16.93 -16.77 -4.23
CA GLY A 61 18.37 -17.08 -4.20
C GLY A 61 18.94 -17.17 -2.79
N GLU A 62 18.09 -17.27 -1.76
CA GLU A 62 18.57 -17.48 -0.41
C GLU A 62 18.90 -18.96 -0.23
N TYR A 63 20.07 -19.36 -0.74
CA TYR A 63 20.76 -20.58 -0.34
C TYR A 63 20.84 -20.55 1.19
N ARG A 64 19.95 -21.28 1.87
CA ARG A 64 20.17 -21.54 3.30
C ARG A 64 20.82 -22.93 3.38
N PRO A 65 22.15 -22.99 3.54
CA PRO A 65 22.92 -24.23 3.48
C PRO A 65 22.37 -25.32 4.40
N GLN A 66 21.72 -24.92 5.50
CA GLN A 66 21.20 -25.85 6.50
C GLN A 66 20.01 -26.72 6.04
N TYR A 67 19.18 -26.30 5.06
CA TYR A 67 18.03 -27.12 4.63
C TYR A 67 18.29 -27.92 3.36
N GLU A 68 19.08 -27.39 2.41
CA GLU A 68 19.39 -28.10 1.16
C GLU A 68 20.31 -29.29 1.41
N GLU A 69 21.31 -29.15 2.29
CA GLU A 69 22.28 -30.21 2.59
C GLU A 69 21.68 -31.38 3.38
N THR A 70 20.72 -31.10 4.29
CA THR A 70 20.13 -32.14 5.15
C THR A 70 19.03 -32.95 4.48
N VAL A 71 18.38 -32.40 3.45
CA VAL A 71 17.37 -33.13 2.66
C VAL A 71 18.05 -33.96 1.57
N GLN A 72 19.10 -33.44 0.93
CA GLN A 72 19.83 -34.16 -0.11
C GLN A 72 20.61 -35.39 0.42
N ALA A 73 21.10 -35.33 1.66
CA ALA A 73 21.74 -36.48 2.31
C ALA A 73 20.74 -37.56 2.81
N LYS A 74 19.43 -37.25 2.84
CA LYS A 74 18.38 -38.15 3.34
C LYS A 74 17.71 -38.99 2.26
N ASP A 75 17.70 -38.53 1.01
CA ASP A 75 17.03 -39.20 -0.11
C ASP A 75 17.98 -39.99 -1.04
N LEU A 76 19.25 -40.16 -0.68
CA LEU A 76 20.11 -41.09 -1.39
C LEU A 76 19.77 -42.54 -0.97
N PRO A 77 19.56 -43.47 -1.92
CA PRO A 77 19.45 -44.88 -1.58
C PRO A 77 20.68 -45.28 -0.76
N TYR A 78 20.47 -46.07 0.30
CA TYR A 78 21.54 -46.52 1.18
C TYR A 78 22.70 -47.09 0.34
N LEU A 79 23.79 -46.33 0.26
CA LEU A 79 25.02 -46.82 -0.33
C LEU A 79 25.69 -47.70 0.73
N PRO A 80 26.05 -48.94 0.39
CA PRO A 80 26.85 -49.74 1.31
C PRO A 80 28.14 -48.96 1.59
N PRO A 81 28.55 -48.81 2.86
CA PRO A 81 29.79 -48.13 3.19
C PRO A 81 30.92 -48.79 2.39
N PRO A 82 31.84 -47.99 1.79
CA PRO A 82 32.90 -48.55 0.97
C PRO A 82 33.64 -49.63 1.76
N ASN A 83 33.76 -50.81 1.16
CA ASN A 83 34.41 -51.96 1.77
C ASN A 83 35.83 -51.58 2.17
N ILE A 84 36.13 -51.75 3.45
CA ILE A 84 37.46 -51.60 4.07
C ILE A 84 38.51 -52.57 3.49
N GLU A 85 38.09 -53.49 2.62
CA GLU A 85 38.90 -54.55 2.01
C GLU A 85 39.90 -54.03 0.94
N GLY A 86 40.05 -52.71 0.79
CA GLY A 86 41.08 -52.08 -0.04
C GLY A 86 42.02 -51.13 0.70
N LEU A 87 41.96 -51.04 2.05
CA LEU A 87 42.81 -50.14 2.85
C LEU A 87 43.73 -50.85 3.86
N ILE A 88 44.07 -52.12 3.61
CA ILE A 88 45.27 -52.79 4.11
C ILE A 88 45.74 -53.84 3.11
#